data_AF-A0A954KFQ4-F1
#
_entry.id   AF-A0A954KFQ4-F1
#
_cell.length_a   1.000
_cell.length_b   1.000
_cell.length_c   1.000
_cell.angle_alpha   90.00
_cell.angle_beta   90.00
_cell.angle_gamma   90.00
#
_symmetry.space_group_name_H-M   'P 1'
#
loop_
_entity.id
_entity.type
_entity.pdbx_description
1 polymer ?
#
loop_
_entity_poly.entity_id
_entity_poly.type
_entity_poly.pdbx_seq_one_letter_code
_entity_poly.pdbx_strand_id
1 'polypeptide(L)' 'MSGKVSSSRRRRSSSNPVFRNRLNLQKPSGVIAPRVKRVGGERFAIVCIDPAKHRSQWMMADYFGN' A
#
# COMPACT_ATOMS: atom_id res chain seq x y z
N MET A 1 19.86 41.44 -28.28
CA MET A 1 20.55 40.16 -28.53
C MET A 1 19.99 39.11 -27.58
N SER A 2 19.32 38.08 -28.10
CA SER A 2 18.63 37.04 -27.31
C SER A 2 19.57 35.88 -27.03
N GLY A 3 19.94 35.66 -25.77
CA GLY A 3 20.75 34.53 -25.30
C GLY A 3 19.88 33.51 -24.58
N LYS A 4 19.81 32.29 -25.12
CA LYS A 4 18.96 31.18 -24.67
C LYS A 4 19.34 30.71 -23.26
N VAL A 5 18.38 30.68 -22.34
CA VAL A 5 18.50 30.00 -21.04
C VAL A 5 18.46 28.49 -21.29
N SER A 6 19.61 27.82 -21.15
CA SER A 6 19.69 26.36 -21.19
C SER A 6 19.15 25.78 -19.88
N SER A 7 17.86 25.42 -19.85
CA SER A 7 17.33 24.63 -18.74
C SER A 7 17.77 23.16 -18.93
N SER A 8 18.86 22.77 -18.28
CA SER A 8 19.24 21.37 -18.15
C SER A 8 18.14 20.63 -17.37
N ARG A 9 17.21 20.02 -18.10
CA ARG A 9 16.10 19.24 -17.57
C ARG A 9 16.69 17.94 -17.02
N ARG A 10 16.98 17.91 -15.71
CA ARG A 10 17.41 16.69 -15.00
C ARG A 10 16.40 15.57 -15.28
N ARG A 11 16.79 14.62 -16.14
CA ARG A 11 16.06 13.37 -16.34
C ARG A 11 16.13 12.59 -15.02
N ARG A 12 15.04 12.58 -14.25
CA ARG A 12 14.87 11.63 -13.16
C ARG A 12 14.89 10.24 -13.80
N SER A 13 15.92 9.46 -13.48
CA SER A 13 15.93 8.04 -13.77
C SER A 13 14.69 7.44 -13.13
N SER A 14 13.84 6.83 -13.96
CA SER A 14 12.75 5.97 -13.51
C SER A 14 13.39 4.82 -12.75
N SER A 15 13.44 4.92 -11.42
CA SER A 15 13.81 3.80 -10.58
C SER A 15 12.78 2.70 -10.85
N ASN A 16 13.21 1.64 -11.54
CA ASN A 16 12.41 0.42 -11.68
C ASN A 16 11.88 0.07 -10.29
N PRO A 17 10.57 -0.12 -10.10
CA PRO A 17 10.05 -0.54 -8.83
C PRO A 17 10.62 -1.93 -8.59
N VAL A 18 11.68 -2.00 -7.78
CA VAL A 18 12.18 -3.26 -7.22
C VAL A 18 10.94 -3.93 -6.67
N PHE A 19 10.57 -5.07 -7.24
CA PHE A 19 9.52 -5.93 -6.73
C PHE A 19 9.92 -6.19 -5.29
N ARG A 20 9.34 -5.41 -4.37
CA ARG A 20 9.56 -5.61 -2.95
C ARG A 20 9.06 -7.01 -2.75
N ASN A 21 9.95 -7.93 -2.36
CA ASN A 21 9.54 -9.17 -1.72
C ASN A 21 8.43 -8.75 -0.77
N ARG A 22 7.19 -9.11 -1.08
CA ARG A 22 6.06 -8.90 -0.19
C ARG A 22 6.35 -9.88 0.93
N LEU A 23 7.24 -9.49 1.84
CA LEU A 23 7.31 -10.04 3.18
C LEU A 23 5.85 -10.04 3.59
N ASN A 24 5.32 -11.24 3.70
CA ASN A 24 3.90 -11.41 3.87
C ASN A 24 3.57 -10.67 5.17
N LEU A 25 2.98 -9.47 5.04
CA LEU A 25 2.56 -8.63 6.17
C LEU A 25 1.39 -9.30 6.90
N GLN A 26 0.94 -10.45 6.40
CA GLN A 26 0.13 -11.38 7.14
C GLN A 26 0.90 -11.83 8.38
N LYS A 27 0.24 -11.73 9.54
CA LYS A 27 0.75 -12.30 10.79
C LYS A 27 1.33 -13.69 10.53
N PRO A 28 2.54 -14.00 11.04
CA PRO A 28 3.10 -15.33 10.89
C PRO A 28 2.05 -16.34 11.36
N SER A 29 1.67 -17.23 10.44
CA SER A 29 0.74 -18.34 10.64
C SER A 29 -0.64 -18.02 11.25
N GLY A 30 -1.32 -16.95 10.80
CA GLY A 30 -2.79 -16.90 10.93
C GLY A 30 -3.33 -16.95 12.36
N VAL A 31 -2.56 -16.44 13.34
CA VAL A 31 -3.00 -16.42 14.74
C VAL A 31 -4.19 -15.47 14.89
N ILE A 32 -5.39 -16.06 14.90
CA ILE A 32 -6.64 -15.37 15.20
C ILE A 32 -6.64 -15.02 16.69
N ALA A 33 -6.80 -13.74 17.00
CA ALA A 33 -6.90 -13.30 18.39
C ALA A 33 -8.07 -14.02 19.09
N PRO A 34 -7.93 -14.48 20.35
CA PRO A 34 -9.00 -15.22 21.04
C PRO A 34 -10.36 -14.52 21.02
N ARG A 35 -10.37 -13.18 21.08
CA ARG A 35 -11.58 -12.37 21.00
C ARG A 35 -12.25 -12.42 19.63
N VAL A 36 -11.46 -12.43 18.55
CA VAL A 36 -11.97 -12.57 17.19
C VAL A 36 -12.49 -13.99 16.97
N LYS A 37 -11.78 -15.02 17.47
CA LYS A 37 -12.26 -16.41 17.42
C LYS A 37 -13.61 -16.58 18.12
N ARG A 38 -13.81 -15.91 19.26
CA ARG A 38 -15.08 -15.94 20.01
C ARG A 38 -16.24 -15.26 19.29
N VAL A 39 -15.96 -14.24 18.47
CA VAL A 39 -16.99 -13.44 17.78
C VAL A 39 -17.25 -13.93 16.35
N GLY A 40 -16.25 -14.57 15.72
CA GLY A 40 -16.26 -14.93 14.31
C GLY A 40 -15.45 -13.92 13.48
N GLY A 41 -14.46 -14.41 12.72
CA GLY A 41 -13.59 -13.57 11.88
C GLY A 41 -14.33 -12.90 10.72
N GLU A 42 -15.39 -13.54 10.23
CA GLU A 42 -16.29 -13.05 9.18
C GLU A 42 -17.01 -11.74 9.52
N ARG A 43 -17.01 -11.35 10.80
CA ARG A 43 -17.62 -10.10 11.28
C ARG A 43 -16.66 -8.92 11.33
N PHE A 44 -15.41 -9.13 10.93
CA PHE A 44 -14.37 -8.11 10.94
C PHE A 44 -13.86 -7.85 9.52
N ALA A 45 -13.53 -6.60 9.24
CA ALA A 45 -12.88 -6.17 8.02
C ALA A 45 -11.70 -5.26 8.35
N ILE A 46 -10.70 -5.25 7.47
CA ILE A 46 -9.53 -4.39 7.54
C ILE A 46 -9.62 -3.44 6.35
N VAL A 47 -9.65 -2.14 6.63
CA VAL A 47 -9.64 -1.11 5.59
C VAL A 47 -8.31 -0.40 5.62
N CYS A 48 -7.57 -0.49 4.52
CA CYS A 48 -6.37 0.31 4.33
C CYS A 48 -6.73 1.51 3.47
N ILE A 49 -6.43 2.69 3.98
CA ILE A 49 -6.62 3.95 3.27
C ILE A 49 -5.22 4.49 2.94
N ASP A 50 -4.99 4.83 1.68
CA ASP A 50 -3.82 5.57 1.20
C ASP A 50 -4.27 6.99 0.82
N PRO A 51 -4.18 7.96 1.75
CA PRO A 51 -4.66 9.30 1.53
C PRO A 51 -3.76 10.04 0.53
N ALA A 52 -4.36 10.56 -0.54
CA ALA A 52 -3.68 11.42 -1.51
C ALA A 52 -4.62 12.52 -2.02
N LYS A 53 -4.08 13.70 -2.33
CA LYS A 53 -4.85 14.91 -2.65
C LYS A 53 -6.01 14.70 -3.64
N HIS A 54 -5.75 14.07 -4.78
CA HIS A 54 -6.75 13.84 -5.84
C HIS A 54 -6.85 12.37 -6.24
N ARG A 55 -6.16 11.47 -5.53
CA ARG A 55 -6.00 10.06 -5.88
C ARG A 55 -6.02 9.15 -4.66
N SER A 56 -6.79 9.52 -3.64
CA SER A 56 -6.91 8.68 -2.46
C SER A 56 -7.38 7.29 -2.90
N GLN A 57 -6.67 6.27 -2.46
CA GLN A 57 -7.00 4.89 -2.74
C GLN A 57 -7.40 4.21 -1.43
N TRP A 58 -8.23 3.19 -1.55
CA TRP A 58 -8.54 2.33 -0.43
C TRP A 58 -8.65 0.89 -0.90
N MET A 59 -8.40 -0.01 0.03
CA MET A 59 -8.63 -1.44 -0.12
C MET A 59 -9.30 -1.94 1.14
N MET A 60 -10.23 -2.86 0.97
CA MET A 60 -10.82 -3.61 2.07
C MET A 60 -10.46 -5.07 1.88
N ALA A 61 -10.11 -5.71 2.98
CA ALA A 61 -10.02 -7.15 3.06
C ALA A 61 -10.88 -7.64 4.23
N ASP A 62 -11.35 -8.88 4.15
CA ASP A 62 -11.88 -9.55 5.33
C ASP A 62 -10.77 -9.86 6.35
N TYR A 63 -11.13 -10.39 7.51
CA TYR A 63 -10.15 -10.74 8.55
C TYR A 63 -9.15 -11.82 8.11
N PHE A 64 -9.48 -12.61 7.09
CA PHE A 64 -8.65 -13.70 6.56
C PHE A 64 -7.75 -13.24 5.41
N GLY A 65 -7.94 -12.02 4.91
CA GLY A 65 -7.10 -11.39 3.88
C GLY A 65 -7.61 -11.59 2.45
N ASN A 66 -8.90 -11.90 2.26
CA ASN A 66 -9.54 -11.90 0.94
C ASN A 66 -9.90 -10.49 0.49
#